data_AF-A0A519H307-F1
#
_entry.id   AF-A0A519H307-F1
#
_cell.length_a   1.000
_cell.length_b   1.000
_cell.length_c   1.000
_cell.angle_alpha   90.00
_cell.angle_beta   90.00
_cell.angle_gamma   90.00
#
_symmetry.space_group_name_H-M   'P 1'
#
loop_
_entity.id
_entity.type
_entity.pdbx_description
1 polymer ?
#
loop_
_entity_poly.entity_id
_entity_poly.type
_entity_poly.pdbx_seq_one_letter_code
_entity_poly.pdbx_strand_id
1 'polypeptide(L)'
;LLPRGSVRVKPARATGGRSQWVVRDAMALDEVLAGLSTIARDGVVLERNLRNPRTLSVGQAIIGTTRMSYHGLQRLVRNHAGEFVYGGSELTVVRGDLEDLLGLQLEPALRLAIDQARMYHAVVVSSFDGFIASRINYDVAQGLDDTGRWCSGVLEPSWRVGGASAAEIAAMEVLHDDPERMQVRASCVEVYGGAEPPAGGCVYYDDIDPAVGRITKFSFVEPHADPT
;
A
#
# COMPACT_ATOMS: atom_id res chain seq x y z
N LEU A 1 -7.69 2.05 23.94
CA LEU A 1 -6.50 1.46 23.26
C LEU A 1 -5.28 1.45 24.17
N LEU A 2 -4.90 2.58 24.78
CA LEU A 2 -3.75 2.70 25.70
C LEU A 2 -3.63 1.62 26.79
N PRO A 3 -4.72 1.17 27.47
CA PRO A 3 -4.61 0.07 28.45
C PRO A 3 -4.16 -1.28 27.86
N ARG A 4 -4.09 -1.40 26.53
CA ARG A 4 -3.74 -2.62 25.80
C ARG A 4 -2.40 -2.51 25.04
N GLY A 5 -1.64 -1.43 25.26
CA GLY A 5 -0.37 -1.15 24.59
C GLY A 5 -0.33 0.21 23.90
N SER A 6 0.79 0.51 23.25
CA SER A 6 1.04 1.76 22.54
C SER A 6 0.03 2.02 21.43
N VAL A 7 -0.25 3.31 21.25
CA VAL A 7 -1.23 3.82 20.30
C VAL A 7 -0.51 4.66 19.28
N ARG A 8 -0.80 4.43 18.01
CA ARG A 8 -0.35 5.27 16.92
C ARG A 8 -1.40 6.35 16.66
N VAL A 9 -0.96 7.59 16.62
CA VAL A 9 -1.76 8.78 16.36
C VAL A 9 -1.44 9.29 14.97
N LYS A 10 -2.46 9.49 14.13
CA LYS A 10 -2.31 10.03 12.77
C LYS A 10 -3.30 11.18 12.54
N PRO A 11 -2.87 12.33 11.99
CA PRO A 11 -3.80 13.34 11.49
C PRO A 11 -4.63 12.75 10.35
N ALA A 12 -5.94 12.98 10.36
CA ALA A 12 -6.85 12.33 9.40
C ALA A 12 -6.59 12.67 7.92
N ARG A 13 -5.97 13.83 7.66
CA ARG A 13 -5.64 14.30 6.29
C ARG A 13 -4.14 14.22 5.95
N ALA A 14 -3.31 13.62 6.81
CA ALA A 14 -1.90 13.47 6.53
C ALA A 14 -1.67 12.52 5.34
N THR A 15 -0.59 12.73 4.59
CA THR A 15 -0.23 11.90 3.43
C THR A 15 1.14 11.26 3.62
N GLY A 16 1.28 9.99 3.22
CA GLY A 16 2.59 9.34 3.03
C GLY A 16 3.34 9.02 4.33
N GLY A 17 2.63 8.61 5.38
CA GLY A 17 3.26 8.17 6.62
C GLY A 17 3.86 9.27 7.51
N ARG A 18 3.87 10.53 7.04
CA ARG A 18 4.42 11.68 7.76
C ARG A 18 3.55 12.07 8.95
N SER A 19 4.18 12.68 9.95
CA SER A 19 3.50 13.26 11.11
C SER A 19 2.65 12.22 11.84
N GLN A 20 3.25 11.08 12.19
CA GLN A 20 2.62 10.07 13.03
C GLN A 20 3.41 9.92 14.32
N TRP A 21 2.69 9.70 15.42
CA TRP A 21 3.29 9.55 16.76
C TRP A 21 2.90 8.23 17.37
N VAL A 22 3.79 7.64 18.17
CA VAL A 22 3.47 6.47 18.99
C VAL A 22 3.50 6.91 20.46
N VAL A 23 2.33 6.88 21.10
CA VAL A 23 2.13 7.28 22.49
C VAL A 23 1.89 6.05 23.38
N ARG A 24 2.35 6.11 24.62
CA ARG A 24 2.30 4.98 25.57
C ARG A 24 1.40 5.22 26.79
N ASP A 25 1.00 6.46 27.01
CA ASP A 25 0.17 6.87 28.14
C ASP A 25 -0.73 8.05 27.75
N ALA A 26 -1.62 8.41 28.67
CA ALA A 26 -2.60 9.47 28.45
C ALA A 26 -1.95 10.86 28.34
N MET A 27 -0.89 11.13 29.10
CA MET A 27 -0.21 12.42 29.09
C MET A 27 0.46 12.69 27.74
N ALA A 28 1.19 11.70 27.20
CA ALA A 28 1.78 11.79 25.87
C ALA A 28 0.72 11.90 24.77
N LEU A 29 -0.44 11.25 24.95
CA LEU A 29 -1.57 11.42 24.04
C LEU A 29 -2.08 12.87 24.08
N ASP A 30 -2.33 13.42 25.26
CA ASP A 30 -2.82 14.79 25.43
C ASP A 30 -1.85 15.82 24.82
N GLU A 31 -0.55 15.64 25.00
CA GLU A 31 0.49 16.50 24.39
C GLU A 31 0.43 16.48 22.86
N VAL A 32 0.35 15.29 22.26
CA VAL A 32 0.23 15.15 20.79
C VAL A 32 -1.06 15.79 20.30
N LEU A 33 -2.19 15.53 20.98
CA LEU A 33 -3.48 16.08 20.58
C LEU A 33 -3.53 17.61 20.70
N ALA A 34 -2.92 18.19 21.74
CA ALA A 34 -2.82 19.63 21.91
C ALA A 34 -2.03 20.32 20.78
N GLY A 35 -1.06 19.61 20.18
CA GLY A 35 -0.30 20.08 19.03
C GLY A 35 -1.07 20.04 17.69
N LEU A 36 -2.21 19.34 17.61
CA LEU A 36 -2.98 19.18 16.38
C LEU A 36 -4.08 20.24 16.25
N SER A 37 -3.74 21.37 15.63
CA SER A 37 -4.67 22.50 15.44
C SER A 37 -5.91 22.20 14.59
N THR A 38 -5.90 21.13 13.79
CA THR A 38 -7.00 20.77 12.87
C THR A 38 -7.93 19.69 13.40
N ILE A 39 -7.70 19.17 14.62
CA ILE A 39 -8.44 18.02 15.16
C ILE A 39 -9.96 18.24 15.20
N ALA A 40 -10.42 19.46 15.51
CA ALA A 40 -11.85 19.78 15.57
C ALA A 40 -12.54 19.74 14.19
N ARG A 41 -11.79 19.97 13.11
CA ARG A 41 -12.30 19.97 11.73
C ARG A 41 -12.14 18.62 11.06
N ASP A 42 -10.96 18.04 11.17
CA ASP A 42 -10.57 16.87 10.39
C ASP A 42 -10.63 15.56 11.20
N GLY A 43 -10.67 15.65 12.53
CA GLY A 43 -10.51 14.50 13.40
C GLY A 43 -9.06 14.00 13.49
N VAL A 44 -8.89 12.91 14.22
CA VAL A 44 -7.61 12.20 14.41
C VAL A 44 -7.87 10.70 14.40
N VAL A 45 -6.92 9.94 13.87
CA VAL A 45 -6.96 8.47 13.91
C VAL A 45 -6.11 7.99 15.09
N LEU A 46 -6.73 7.18 15.94
CA LEU A 46 -6.04 6.43 17.00
C LEU A 46 -6.13 4.95 16.69
N GLU A 47 -4.99 4.32 16.45
CA GLU A 47 -4.92 2.90 16.13
C GLU A 47 -3.93 2.18 17.04
N ARG A 48 -4.06 0.86 17.14
CA ARG A 48 -3.05 0.06 17.83
C ARG A 48 -1.72 0.18 17.08
N ASN A 49 -0.64 0.46 17.79
CA ASN A 49 0.68 0.44 17.17
C ASN A 49 1.16 -1.01 17.00
N LEU A 50 1.72 -1.30 15.81
CA LEU A 50 2.39 -2.56 15.51
C LEU A 50 3.90 -2.32 15.44
N ARG A 51 4.67 -3.30 15.91
CA ARG A 51 6.14 -3.30 15.84
C ARG A 51 6.57 -3.85 14.49
N ASN A 52 7.33 -3.04 13.75
CA ASN A 52 7.88 -3.35 12.44
C ASN A 52 6.86 -4.03 11.50
N PRO A 53 5.67 -3.42 11.29
CA PRO A 53 4.64 -4.05 10.49
C PRO A 53 5.12 -4.22 9.05
N ARG A 54 4.72 -5.33 8.44
CA ARG A 54 4.70 -5.46 6.98
C ARG A 54 3.43 -4.80 6.48
N THR A 55 3.54 -4.02 5.42
CA THR A 55 2.38 -3.40 4.77
C THR A 55 2.17 -4.04 3.42
N LEU A 56 0.98 -4.58 3.21
CA LEU A 56 0.56 -5.17 1.95
C LEU A 56 -0.35 -4.20 1.22
N SER A 57 -0.20 -4.15 -0.10
CA SER A 57 -1.13 -3.47 -1.00
C SER A 57 -2.13 -4.49 -1.51
N VAL A 58 -3.43 -4.28 -1.33
CA VAL A 58 -4.48 -5.08 -1.98
C VAL A 58 -5.38 -4.14 -2.76
N GLY A 59 -5.54 -4.36 -4.07
CA GLY A 59 -6.25 -3.41 -4.91
C GLY A 59 -6.81 -3.98 -6.20
N GLN A 60 -7.46 -3.09 -6.95
CA GLN A 60 -8.07 -3.37 -8.23
C GLN A 60 -7.92 -2.13 -9.12
N ALA A 61 -7.70 -2.36 -10.42
CA ALA A 61 -7.69 -1.33 -11.43
C ALA A 61 -8.48 -1.77 -12.67
N ILE A 62 -9.19 -0.82 -13.28
CA ILE A 62 -9.97 -0.97 -14.51
C ILE A 62 -9.51 0.12 -15.48
N ILE A 63 -8.88 -0.27 -16.59
CA ILE A 63 -8.51 0.65 -17.68
C ILE A 63 -9.00 0.05 -18.99
N GLY A 64 -9.86 0.80 -19.70
CA GLY A 64 -10.54 0.30 -20.88
C GLY A 64 -11.39 -0.94 -20.53
N THR A 65 -11.15 -2.04 -21.25
CA THR A 65 -11.81 -3.34 -21.02
C THR A 65 -11.03 -4.24 -20.05
N THR A 66 -9.82 -3.85 -19.64
CA THR A 66 -8.97 -4.67 -18.78
C THR A 66 -9.28 -4.36 -17.32
N ARG A 67 -9.71 -5.39 -16.60
CA ARG A 67 -9.86 -5.38 -15.15
C ARG A 67 -8.84 -6.34 -14.54
N MET A 68 -8.11 -5.84 -13.54
CA MET A 68 -7.15 -6.65 -12.80
C MET A 68 -7.23 -6.33 -11.30
N SER A 69 -6.95 -7.34 -10.50
CA SER A 69 -6.81 -7.23 -9.05
C SER A 69 -5.43 -7.70 -8.63
N TYR A 70 -4.93 -7.18 -7.52
CA TYR A 70 -3.58 -7.49 -7.09
C TYR A 70 -3.46 -7.54 -5.58
N HIS A 71 -2.49 -8.34 -5.12
CA HIS A 71 -1.90 -8.19 -3.80
C HIS A 71 -0.40 -7.93 -3.96
N GLY A 72 0.21 -7.30 -2.98
CA GLY A 72 1.64 -7.01 -3.04
C GLY A 72 2.24 -6.62 -1.71
N LEU A 73 3.56 -6.61 -1.66
CA LEU A 73 4.32 -6.16 -0.50
C LEU A 73 4.92 -4.78 -0.79
N GLN A 74 4.66 -3.83 0.10
CA GLN A 74 5.30 -2.52 0.05
C GLN A 74 6.75 -2.64 0.54
N ARG A 75 7.66 -2.00 -0.18
CA ARG A 75 9.08 -1.93 0.15
C ARG A 75 9.38 -0.58 0.79
N LEU A 76 10.25 -0.60 1.80
CA LEU A 76 10.79 0.62 2.39
C LEU A 76 12.22 0.83 1.90
N VAL A 77 12.55 2.07 1.56
CA VAL A 77 13.89 2.52 1.16
C VAL A 77 14.33 3.64 2.09
N ARG A 78 15.63 3.88 2.18
CA ARG A 78 16.16 5.03 2.91
C ARG A 78 16.14 6.25 2.01
N ASN A 79 15.62 7.37 2.51
CA ASN A 79 15.75 8.66 1.84
C ASN A 79 17.14 9.29 2.08
N HIS A 80 17.41 10.46 1.50
CA HIS A 80 18.69 11.18 1.71
C HIS A 80 18.94 11.60 3.17
N ALA A 81 17.90 11.67 4.01
CA ALA A 81 18.02 11.91 5.45
C ALA A 81 18.24 10.61 6.25
N GLY A 82 18.30 9.45 5.58
CA GLY A 82 18.49 8.14 6.20
C GLY A 82 17.20 7.53 6.78
N GLU A 83 16.05 8.17 6.60
CA GLU A 83 14.76 7.73 7.11
C GLU A 83 14.13 6.68 6.18
N PHE A 84 13.43 5.69 6.74
CA PHE A 84 12.69 4.72 5.95
C PHE A 84 11.38 5.31 5.43
N VAL A 85 11.24 5.32 4.11
CA VAL A 85 10.05 5.80 3.38
C VAL A 85 9.58 4.73 2.40
N TYR A 86 8.36 4.86 1.90
CA TYR A 86 7.86 3.99 0.84
C TYR A 86 8.78 4.08 -0.40
N GLY A 87 9.21 2.93 -0.89
CA GLY A 87 10.15 2.80 -2.01
C GLY A 87 9.64 1.93 -3.15
N GLY A 88 8.33 1.71 -3.23
CA GLY A 88 7.70 0.89 -4.25
C GLY A 88 7.00 -0.35 -3.71
N SER A 89 6.46 -1.15 -4.61
CA SER A 89 5.70 -2.36 -4.31
C SER A 89 6.05 -3.46 -5.29
N GLU A 90 6.06 -4.69 -4.80
CA GLU A 90 6.06 -5.90 -5.62
C GLU A 90 4.63 -6.45 -5.61
N LEU A 91 4.01 -6.52 -6.79
CA LEU A 91 2.63 -6.92 -6.99
C LEU A 91 2.57 -8.29 -7.66
N THR A 92 1.68 -9.14 -7.17
CA THR A 92 1.11 -10.26 -7.91
C THR A 92 -0.28 -9.85 -8.36
N VAL A 93 -0.47 -9.84 -9.67
CA VAL A 93 -1.65 -9.32 -10.35
C VAL A 93 -2.36 -10.47 -11.04
N VAL A 94 -3.67 -10.52 -10.94
CA VAL A 94 -4.56 -11.45 -11.65
C VAL A 94 -5.61 -10.67 -12.43
N ARG A 95 -6.16 -11.26 -13.49
CA ARG A 95 -7.36 -10.73 -14.14
C ARG A 95 -8.57 -10.84 -13.22
N GLY A 96 -9.48 -9.87 -13.32
CA GLY A 96 -10.78 -9.93 -12.67
C GLY A 96 -10.87 -9.17 -11.35
N ASP A 97 -11.75 -9.64 -10.49
CA ASP A 97 -12.19 -9.01 -9.26
C ASP A 97 -11.30 -9.34 -8.05
N LEU A 98 -11.52 -8.64 -6.94
CA LEU A 98 -10.76 -8.89 -5.70
C LEU A 98 -10.94 -10.35 -5.23
N GLU A 99 -12.09 -10.95 -5.53
CA GLU A 99 -12.41 -12.37 -5.33
C GLU A 99 -11.44 -13.30 -6.04
N ASP A 100 -11.00 -12.95 -7.25
CA ASP A 100 -10.14 -13.81 -8.08
C ASP A 100 -8.75 -13.97 -7.47
N LEU A 101 -8.32 -13.04 -6.60
CA LEU A 101 -7.09 -13.19 -5.81
C LEU A 101 -7.14 -14.43 -4.89
N LEU A 102 -8.33 -14.84 -4.44
CA LEU A 102 -8.48 -16.02 -3.58
C LEU A 102 -8.31 -17.35 -4.32
N GLY A 103 -8.26 -17.33 -5.66
CA GLY A 103 -7.93 -18.49 -6.48
C GLY A 103 -6.44 -18.83 -6.45
N LEU A 104 -5.58 -17.93 -5.97
CA LEU A 104 -4.15 -18.15 -5.84
C LEU A 104 -3.81 -19.11 -4.69
N GLN A 105 -2.62 -19.72 -4.75
CA GLN A 105 -2.03 -20.39 -3.60
C GLN A 105 -1.52 -19.34 -2.61
N LEU A 106 -2.28 -19.14 -1.52
CA LEU A 106 -2.04 -18.08 -0.54
C LEU A 106 -1.68 -18.63 0.83
N GLU A 107 -0.62 -18.06 1.42
CA GLU A 107 -0.34 -18.22 2.84
C GLU A 107 -1.51 -17.66 3.69
N PRO A 108 -1.83 -18.26 4.85
CA PRO A 108 -2.99 -17.85 5.66
C PRO A 108 -3.01 -16.36 6.02
N ALA A 109 -1.84 -15.77 6.30
CA ALA A 109 -1.72 -14.35 6.59
C ALA A 109 -2.06 -13.47 5.39
N LEU A 110 -1.62 -13.84 4.19
CA LEU A 110 -1.92 -13.09 2.97
C LEU A 110 -3.41 -13.21 2.59
N ARG A 111 -3.99 -14.41 2.73
CA ARG A 111 -5.42 -14.63 2.55
C ARG A 111 -6.25 -13.73 3.48
N LEU A 112 -5.85 -13.64 4.75
CA LEU A 112 -6.52 -12.74 5.70
C LEU A 112 -6.44 -11.28 5.27
N ALA A 113 -5.29 -10.83 4.75
CA ALA A 113 -5.16 -9.45 4.26
C ALA A 113 -6.10 -9.15 3.09
N ILE A 114 -6.22 -10.08 2.14
CA ILE A 114 -7.14 -9.97 1.00
C ILE A 114 -8.59 -9.94 1.49
N ASP A 115 -8.98 -10.83 2.39
CA ASP A 115 -10.34 -10.86 2.94
C ASP A 115 -10.68 -9.58 3.72
N GLN A 116 -9.73 -9.03 4.47
CA GLN A 116 -9.91 -7.75 5.16
C GLN A 116 -10.11 -6.58 4.19
N ALA A 117 -9.31 -6.51 3.12
CA ALA A 117 -9.46 -5.49 2.08
C ALA A 117 -10.79 -5.62 1.33
N ARG A 118 -11.18 -6.85 0.97
CA ARG A 118 -12.47 -7.16 0.34
C ARG A 118 -13.65 -6.74 1.20
N MET A 119 -13.65 -7.11 2.48
CA MET A 119 -14.70 -6.75 3.42
C MET A 119 -14.78 -5.22 3.60
N TYR A 120 -13.64 -4.55 3.71
CA TYR A 120 -13.60 -3.09 3.79
C TYR A 120 -14.18 -2.46 2.52
N HIS A 121 -13.79 -2.94 1.34
CA HIS A 121 -14.31 -2.45 0.06
C HIS A 121 -15.83 -2.64 -0.06
N ALA A 122 -16.34 -3.81 0.31
CA ALA A 122 -17.78 -4.09 0.27
C ALA A 122 -18.58 -3.13 1.17
N VAL A 123 -18.04 -2.80 2.36
CA VAL A 123 -18.66 -1.81 3.26
C VAL A 123 -18.59 -0.39 2.67
N VAL A 124 -17.49 -0.01 2.00
CA VAL A 124 -17.41 1.28 1.30
C VAL A 124 -18.49 1.38 0.23
N VAL A 125 -18.59 0.38 -0.65
CA VAL A 125 -19.57 0.39 -1.75
C VAL A 125 -21.00 0.45 -1.21
N SER A 126 -21.32 -0.28 -0.12
CA SER A 126 -22.65 -0.25 0.47
C SER A 126 -22.96 1.00 1.30
N SER A 127 -21.94 1.75 1.73
CA SER A 127 -22.11 2.97 2.53
C SER A 127 -22.27 4.22 1.66
N PHE A 128 -21.87 4.17 0.39
CA PHE A 128 -21.86 5.31 -0.51
C PHE A 128 -22.59 4.97 -1.82
N ASP A 129 -23.87 5.32 -1.89
CA ASP A 129 -24.67 5.14 -3.10
C ASP A 129 -24.01 5.81 -4.31
N GLY A 130 -23.88 5.06 -5.41
CA GLY A 130 -23.23 5.54 -6.63
C GLY A 130 -21.70 5.61 -6.55
N PHE A 131 -21.08 4.95 -5.57
CA PHE A 131 -19.61 4.85 -5.51
C PHE A 131 -19.05 4.24 -6.80
N ILE A 132 -18.12 4.95 -7.43
CA ILE A 132 -17.40 4.50 -8.61
C ILE A 132 -15.92 4.82 -8.40
N ALA A 133 -15.06 3.82 -8.59
CA ALA A 133 -13.61 3.99 -8.63
C ALA A 133 -13.03 3.05 -9.69
N SER A 134 -12.29 3.61 -10.65
CA SER A 134 -11.53 2.82 -11.64
C SER A 134 -10.24 2.25 -11.06
N ARG A 135 -9.79 2.76 -9.91
CA ARG A 135 -8.65 2.22 -9.15
C ARG A 135 -8.93 2.30 -7.66
N ILE A 136 -8.73 1.19 -6.97
CA ILE A 136 -8.74 1.10 -5.52
C ILE A 136 -7.48 0.39 -5.02
N ASN A 137 -7.00 0.80 -3.86
CA ASN A 137 -5.93 0.15 -3.13
C ASN A 137 -6.19 0.28 -1.64
N TYR A 138 -5.91 -0.76 -0.88
CA TYR A 138 -6.00 -0.82 0.57
C TYR A 138 -4.65 -1.25 1.12
N ASP A 139 -4.08 -0.42 2.00
CA ASP A 139 -2.86 -0.75 2.72
C ASP A 139 -3.25 -1.59 3.93
N VAL A 140 -2.81 -2.84 3.99
CA VAL A 140 -3.07 -3.77 5.09
C VAL A 140 -1.80 -3.97 5.89
N ALA A 141 -1.80 -3.60 7.16
CA ALA A 141 -0.66 -3.83 8.04
C ALA A 141 -0.77 -5.14 8.80
N GLN A 142 0.35 -5.86 8.88
CA GLN A 142 0.50 -7.10 9.63
C GLN A 142 1.73 -7.03 10.51
N GLY A 143 1.57 -7.33 11.80
CA GLY A 143 2.68 -7.25 12.75
C GLY A 143 2.27 -7.57 14.18
N LEU A 144 3.26 -7.57 15.06
CA LEU A 144 3.05 -7.82 16.48
C LEU A 144 2.72 -6.51 17.20
N ASP A 145 1.75 -6.55 18.10
CA ASP A 145 1.56 -5.47 19.06
C ASP A 145 2.58 -5.54 20.21
N ASP A 146 2.47 -4.61 21.16
CA ASP A 146 3.34 -4.54 22.34
C ASP A 146 3.24 -5.77 23.25
N THR A 147 2.11 -6.50 23.21
CA THR A 147 1.92 -7.73 23.97
C THR A 147 2.44 -8.97 23.26
N GLY A 148 2.97 -8.80 22.03
CA GLY A 148 3.42 -9.92 21.19
C GLY A 148 2.28 -10.62 20.45
N ARG A 149 1.06 -10.08 20.50
CA ARG A 149 -0.06 -10.63 19.71
C ARG A 149 0.06 -10.18 18.26
N TRP A 150 0.02 -11.14 17.35
CA TRP A 150 -0.07 -10.88 15.92
C TRP A 150 -1.41 -10.25 15.55
N CYS A 151 -1.37 -9.17 14.79
CA CYS A 151 -2.53 -8.40 14.35
C CYS A 151 -2.44 -8.14 12.84
N SER A 152 -3.61 -8.05 12.18
CA SER A 152 -3.77 -7.68 10.77
C SER A 152 -4.94 -6.72 10.63
N GLY A 153 -4.85 -5.70 9.79
CA GLY A 153 -5.98 -4.82 9.48
C GLY A 153 -5.69 -3.79 8.39
N VAL A 154 -6.76 -3.34 7.71
CA VAL A 154 -6.70 -2.23 6.75
C VAL A 154 -6.36 -0.95 7.51
N LEU A 155 -5.27 -0.29 7.11
CA LEU A 155 -4.81 0.98 7.65
C LEU A 155 -5.51 2.15 6.96
N GLU A 156 -5.42 2.20 5.63
CA GLU A 156 -5.94 3.31 4.85
C GLU A 156 -6.28 2.90 3.41
N PRO A 157 -7.33 3.51 2.83
CA PRO A 157 -7.60 3.41 1.39
C PRO A 157 -6.79 4.44 0.59
N SER A 158 -6.42 4.08 -0.63
CA SER A 158 -5.84 4.98 -1.62
C SER A 158 -6.53 4.74 -2.97
N TRP A 159 -7.38 5.68 -3.40
CA TRP A 159 -8.19 5.61 -4.62
C TRP A 159 -7.76 6.65 -5.65
N ARG A 160 -6.45 6.77 -5.84
CA ARG A 160 -5.81 7.68 -6.79
C ARG A 160 -4.57 7.01 -7.38
N VAL A 161 -4.01 7.59 -8.44
CA VAL A 161 -2.65 7.24 -8.87
C VAL A 161 -1.69 7.42 -7.68
N GLY A 162 -0.84 6.42 -7.46
CA GLY A 162 0.02 6.36 -6.29
C GLY A 162 1.32 5.60 -6.56
N GLY A 163 2.06 5.34 -5.48
CA GLY A 163 3.39 4.75 -5.57
C GLY A 163 3.42 3.31 -6.10
N ALA A 164 2.29 2.61 -6.20
CA ALA A 164 2.19 1.29 -6.80
C ALA A 164 1.81 1.34 -8.29
N SER A 165 1.40 2.50 -8.81
CA SER A 165 0.76 2.59 -10.13
C SER A 165 1.67 2.28 -11.30
N ALA A 166 2.98 2.47 -11.19
CA ALA A 166 3.90 2.03 -12.24
C ALA A 166 3.98 0.49 -12.37
N ALA A 167 3.82 -0.25 -11.26
CA ALA A 167 3.71 -1.71 -11.30
C ALA A 167 2.33 -2.14 -11.83
N GLU A 168 1.27 -1.40 -11.48
CA GLU A 168 -0.07 -1.62 -12.02
C GLU A 168 -0.07 -1.50 -13.56
N ILE A 169 0.51 -0.41 -14.09
CA ILE A 169 0.59 -0.17 -15.54
C ILE A 169 1.41 -1.27 -16.22
N ALA A 170 2.61 -1.59 -15.71
CA ALA A 170 3.46 -2.62 -16.30
C ALA A 170 2.77 -4.00 -16.34
N ALA A 171 2.03 -4.36 -15.28
CA ALA A 171 1.24 -5.60 -15.29
C ALA A 171 0.09 -5.54 -16.30
N MET A 172 -0.57 -4.40 -16.41
CA MET A 172 -1.70 -4.23 -17.30
C MET A 172 -1.30 -4.24 -18.78
N GLU A 173 -0.14 -3.71 -19.13
CA GLU A 173 0.43 -3.79 -20.49
C GLU A 173 0.62 -5.26 -20.89
N VAL A 174 1.22 -6.08 -20.01
CA VAL A 174 1.37 -7.53 -20.26
C VAL A 174 0.02 -8.23 -20.41
N LEU A 175 -0.94 -7.92 -19.52
CA LEU A 175 -2.30 -8.46 -19.62
C LEU A 175 -3.07 -7.92 -20.85
N HIS A 176 -2.67 -6.79 -21.42
CA HIS A 176 -3.28 -6.30 -22.65
C HIS A 176 -2.72 -7.04 -23.87
N ASP A 177 -1.40 -7.22 -23.91
CA ASP A 177 -0.68 -7.81 -25.04
C ASP A 177 -0.85 -9.34 -25.11
N ASP A 178 -1.04 -10.01 -23.98
CA ASP A 178 -1.31 -11.46 -23.90
C ASP A 178 -2.64 -11.74 -23.18
N PRO A 179 -3.77 -11.84 -23.92
CA PRO A 179 -5.10 -12.09 -23.36
C PRO A 179 -5.24 -13.40 -22.57
N GLU A 180 -4.44 -14.43 -22.88
CA GLU A 180 -4.47 -15.73 -22.20
C GLU A 180 -3.69 -15.71 -20.88
N ARG A 181 -2.82 -14.71 -20.69
CA ARG A 181 -2.10 -14.50 -19.43
C ARG A 181 -3.09 -14.21 -18.30
N MET A 182 -3.09 -15.07 -17.27
CA MET A 182 -3.97 -14.90 -16.11
C MET A 182 -3.29 -14.22 -14.91
N GLN A 183 -1.96 -14.29 -14.83
CA GLN A 183 -1.18 -13.80 -13.69
C GLN A 183 0.10 -13.09 -14.15
N VAL A 184 0.43 -11.97 -13.51
CA VAL A 184 1.65 -11.20 -13.75
C VAL A 184 2.27 -10.79 -12.42
N ARG A 185 3.60 -10.87 -12.31
CA ARG A 185 4.34 -10.25 -11.21
C ARG A 185 5.04 -9.01 -11.71
N ALA A 186 4.70 -7.87 -11.14
CA ALA A 186 5.25 -6.58 -11.53
C ALA A 186 5.72 -5.81 -10.31
N SER A 187 6.82 -5.12 -10.45
CA SER A 187 7.41 -4.30 -9.39
C SER A 187 7.55 -2.86 -9.83
N CYS A 188 7.47 -1.96 -8.87
CA CYS A 188 7.91 -0.58 -9.00
C CYS A 188 8.89 -0.28 -7.88
N VAL A 189 9.86 0.58 -8.16
CA VAL A 189 10.93 0.92 -7.24
C VAL A 189 11.20 2.42 -7.32
N GLU A 190 11.34 3.06 -6.16
CA GLU A 190 11.86 4.41 -5.99
C GLU A 190 13.17 4.33 -5.20
N VAL A 191 14.24 4.90 -5.75
CA VAL A 191 15.57 4.94 -5.12
C VAL A 191 15.98 6.40 -4.94
N TYR A 192 16.50 6.74 -3.76
CA TYR A 192 17.08 8.05 -3.47
C TYR A 192 18.55 8.06 -3.92
N GLY A 193 18.77 8.48 -5.17
CA GLY A 193 20.05 8.40 -5.85
C GLY A 193 19.87 7.94 -7.30
N GLY A 194 20.97 7.59 -7.97
CA GLY A 194 20.95 6.92 -9.27
C GLY A 194 20.81 5.41 -9.11
N ALA A 195 20.00 4.77 -9.95
CA ALA A 195 19.86 3.31 -10.01
C ALA A 195 19.72 2.83 -11.45
N GLU A 196 20.30 1.68 -11.75
CA GLU A 196 20.06 0.97 -13.00
C GLU A 196 18.90 -0.02 -12.79
N PRO A 197 17.83 0.02 -13.62
CA PRO A 197 16.76 -0.95 -13.56
C PRO A 197 17.26 -2.35 -13.98
N PRO A 198 16.60 -3.44 -13.57
CA PRO A 198 16.86 -4.75 -14.15
C PRO A 198 16.57 -4.74 -15.66
N ALA A 199 17.09 -5.75 -16.38
CA ALA A 199 16.81 -5.94 -17.80
C ALA A 199 15.28 -5.96 -18.06
N GLY A 200 14.84 -5.19 -19.04
CA GLY A 200 13.41 -5.01 -19.35
C GLY A 200 12.67 -4.03 -18.43
N GLY A 201 13.35 -3.39 -17.47
CA GLY A 201 12.75 -2.36 -16.65
C GLY A 201 12.56 -1.03 -17.37
N CYS A 202 11.44 -0.37 -17.10
CA CYS A 202 11.08 0.93 -17.62
C CYS A 202 11.40 2.02 -16.59
N VAL A 203 12.34 2.91 -16.91
CA VAL A 203 12.62 4.11 -16.10
C VAL A 203 11.65 5.20 -16.53
N TYR A 204 10.83 5.67 -15.60
CA TYR A 204 9.86 6.75 -15.84
C TYR A 204 10.25 8.06 -15.14
N TYR A 205 11.28 8.04 -14.29
CA TYR A 205 11.86 9.23 -13.69
C TYR A 205 13.32 8.97 -13.30
N ASP A 206 14.25 9.83 -13.71
CA ASP A 206 15.65 9.79 -13.25
C ASP A 206 16.26 11.18 -13.24
N ASP A 207 15.89 11.98 -12.24
CA ASP A 207 16.33 13.37 -12.13
C ASP A 207 16.29 13.89 -10.68
N ILE A 208 16.58 15.17 -10.50
CA ILE A 208 16.49 15.89 -9.23
C ILE A 208 15.03 16.33 -9.02
N ASP A 209 14.35 15.69 -8.07
CA ASP A 209 13.08 16.18 -7.55
C ASP A 209 13.33 17.40 -6.63
N PRO A 210 12.61 18.51 -6.79
CA PRO A 210 12.85 19.72 -6.01
C PRO A 210 12.54 19.57 -4.52
N ALA A 211 11.69 18.62 -4.13
CA ALA A 211 11.32 18.36 -2.75
C ALA A 211 12.22 17.33 -2.07
N VAL A 212 12.74 16.36 -2.83
CA VAL A 212 13.47 15.21 -2.27
C VAL A 212 14.82 14.94 -2.90
N GLY A 213 15.35 15.80 -3.76
CA GLY A 213 16.67 15.65 -4.39
C GLY A 213 16.70 14.58 -5.48
N ARG A 214 17.90 14.07 -5.81
CA ARG A 214 18.08 13.05 -6.86
C ARG A 214 17.32 11.77 -6.51
N ILE A 215 16.46 11.32 -7.42
CA ILE A 215 15.76 10.04 -7.31
C ILE A 215 15.67 9.35 -8.67
N THR A 216 15.68 8.02 -8.66
CA THR A 216 15.37 7.19 -9.83
C THR A 216 14.12 6.37 -9.52
N LYS A 217 13.17 6.32 -10.46
CA LYS A 217 11.95 5.52 -10.37
C LYS A 217 11.78 4.67 -11.62
N PHE A 218 11.54 3.39 -11.40
CA PHE A 218 11.37 2.43 -12.47
C PHE A 218 10.36 1.34 -12.11
N SER A 219 9.83 0.67 -13.11
CA SER A 219 9.02 -0.54 -12.97
C SER A 219 9.55 -1.65 -13.86
N PHE A 220 9.21 -2.89 -13.54
CA PHE A 220 9.57 -4.05 -14.35
C PHE A 220 8.60 -5.20 -14.10
N VAL A 221 8.50 -6.11 -15.06
CA VAL A 221 7.76 -7.36 -14.94
C VAL A 221 8.75 -8.50 -14.72
N GLU A 222 8.45 -9.40 -13.79
CA GLU A 222 9.29 -10.57 -13.56
C GLU A 222 9.12 -11.60 -14.71
N PRO A 223 10.22 -12.16 -15.26
CA PRO A 223 10.17 -13.02 -16.44
C PRO A 223 9.33 -14.31 -16.31
N HIS A 224 8.98 -14.75 -15.10
CA HIS A 224 8.39 -16.09 -14.85
C HIS A 224 7.25 -16.06 -13.83
N ALA A 225 6.15 -15.38 -14.15
CA ALA A 225 4.94 -15.44 -13.33
C ALA A 225 3.90 -16.44 -13.87
N ASP A 226 4.33 -17.54 -14.51
CA ASP A 226 3.39 -18.61 -14.87
C ASP A 226 3.26 -19.53 -13.66
N PRO A 227 2.04 -19.79 -13.16
CA PRO A 227 1.85 -20.80 -12.14
C PRO A 227 2.21 -22.16 -12.74
N THR A 228 3.28 -22.77 -12.24
CA THR A 228 3.44 -24.23 -12.32
C THR A 228 2.43 -24.90 -11.41
#